data_AF-A0A097PNN8-F1
#
_entry.id   AF-A0A097PNN8-F1
#
_cell.length_a   1.000
_cell.length_b   1.000
_cell.length_c   1.000
_cell.angle_alpha   90.00
_cell.angle_beta   90.00
_cell.angle_gamma   90.00
#
_symmetry.space_group_name_H-M   'P 1'
#
loop_
_entity.id
_entity.type
_entity.pdbx_description
1 polymer ?
#
loop_
_entity_poly.entity_id
_entity_poly.type
_entity_poly.pdbx_seq_one_letter_code
_entity_poly.pdbx_strand_id
1 'polypeptide(L)'
;TAHEISLWIEENIIPMHGALEVAIQTLLNIGSKSFTHLITVLERYGQIIAKLCPDQDHQVLLLDEVSLYWKNNTQMNAIAIDRMMGYRLVSNLAIVCWVFSPHNVEQFHISDRPWEILRNAINKTYNRISDLRKEILSLRKSVLLAEKAKEELEAAESRLEVVDGQPVQAEKPVRLKRLKGYAEKAKDELTALEESIEAKEALLARAVEESKALFVFLYKRFRSVLRERLPPMSMDADSDSSQFNGYSIGEQEQWCLCTLGYVKAFSRQYASEIWPHIDTLDSQVFHPLFQRA
;
A
#
# COMPACT_ATOMS: atom_id res chain seq x y z
N THR A 1 -31.86 9.40 9.83
CA THR A 1 -31.32 9.21 8.47
C THR A 1 -30.24 8.13 8.37
N ALA A 2 -28.98 8.30 8.82
CA ALA A 2 -27.98 7.23 8.68
C ALA A 2 -28.32 5.96 9.50
N HIS A 3 -28.88 6.14 10.70
CA HIS A 3 -29.37 5.04 11.53
C HIS A 3 -30.58 4.33 10.89
N GLU A 4 -31.51 5.07 10.31
CA GLU A 4 -32.68 4.52 9.60
C GLU A 4 -32.26 3.72 8.35
N ILE A 5 -31.24 4.18 7.61
CA ILE A 5 -30.68 3.43 6.48
C ILE A 5 -29.99 2.15 6.98
N SER A 6 -29.26 2.21 8.11
CA SER A 6 -28.67 1.01 8.72
C SER A 6 -29.75 0.02 9.16
N LEU A 7 -30.83 0.48 9.79
CA LEU A 7 -31.96 -0.35 10.20
C LEU A 7 -32.69 -0.95 9.00
N TRP A 8 -32.98 -0.15 7.97
CA TRP A 8 -33.60 -0.64 6.74
C TRP A 8 -32.73 -1.70 6.07
N ILE A 9 -31.40 -1.50 6.05
CA ILE A 9 -30.44 -2.48 5.54
C ILE A 9 -30.46 -3.77 6.36
N GLU A 10 -30.42 -3.66 7.69
CA GLU A 10 -30.41 -4.80 8.60
C GLU A 10 -31.72 -5.60 8.52
N GLU A 11 -32.87 -4.92 8.37
CA GLU A 11 -34.19 -5.54 8.35
C GLU A 11 -34.61 -6.09 6.98
N ASN A 12 -34.19 -5.45 5.87
CA ASN A 12 -34.73 -5.74 4.53
C ASN A 12 -33.69 -6.24 3.52
N ILE A 13 -32.40 -5.98 3.75
CA ILE A 13 -31.34 -6.20 2.76
C ILE A 13 -30.49 -7.44 3.12
N ILE A 14 -29.97 -7.53 4.35
CA ILE A 14 -29.12 -8.68 4.77
C ILE A 14 -29.75 -10.08 4.51
N PRO A 15 -31.08 -10.29 4.57
CA PRO A 15 -31.69 -11.60 4.29
C PRO A 15 -31.70 -12.03 2.80
N MET A 16 -31.40 -11.14 1.85
CA MET A 16 -31.63 -11.35 0.41
C MET A 16 -30.33 -11.22 -0.41
N HIS A 17 -30.06 -12.19 -1.30
CA HIS A 17 -29.02 -12.03 -2.32
C HIS A 17 -29.33 -10.80 -3.20
N GLY A 18 -28.34 -9.95 -3.53
CA GLY A 18 -28.51 -8.69 -4.30
C GLY A 18 -28.62 -7.39 -3.47
N ALA A 19 -28.64 -7.53 -2.15
CA ALA A 19 -28.65 -6.45 -1.18
C ALA A 19 -27.49 -5.44 -1.28
N LEU A 20 -26.27 -5.96 -1.45
CA LEU A 20 -25.06 -5.17 -1.58
C LEU A 20 -25.12 -4.29 -2.83
N GLU A 21 -25.48 -4.87 -3.97
CA GLU A 21 -25.62 -4.17 -5.25
C GLU A 21 -26.55 -2.95 -5.11
N VAL A 22 -27.79 -3.15 -4.66
CA VAL A 22 -28.76 -2.05 -4.55
C VAL A 22 -28.26 -0.94 -3.62
N ALA A 23 -27.69 -1.31 -2.46
CA ALA A 23 -27.17 -0.35 -1.51
C ALA A 23 -25.98 0.45 -2.08
N ILE A 24 -25.00 -0.23 -2.67
CA ILE A 24 -23.80 0.39 -3.22
C ILE A 24 -24.14 1.26 -4.43
N GLN A 25 -24.91 0.75 -5.39
CA GLN A 25 -25.35 1.50 -6.56
C GLN A 25 -26.11 2.77 -6.15
N THR A 26 -26.98 2.68 -5.13
CA THR A 26 -27.72 3.85 -4.60
C THR A 26 -26.80 4.87 -3.96
N LEU A 27 -25.85 4.45 -3.11
CA LEU A 27 -24.89 5.34 -2.47
C LEU A 27 -23.99 6.04 -3.50
N LEU A 28 -23.48 5.29 -4.49
CA LEU A 28 -22.70 5.86 -5.59
C LEU A 28 -23.52 6.88 -6.38
N ASN A 29 -24.80 6.60 -6.61
CA ASN A 29 -25.70 7.54 -7.29
C ASN A 29 -25.90 8.84 -6.51
N ILE A 30 -26.05 8.79 -5.17
CA ILE A 30 -26.12 9.97 -4.32
C ILE A 30 -24.81 10.79 -4.42
N GLY A 31 -23.66 10.11 -4.51
CA GLY A 31 -22.34 10.73 -4.61
C GLY A 31 -21.93 11.17 -6.01
N SER A 32 -22.71 10.86 -7.05
CA SER A 32 -22.29 10.92 -8.46
C SER A 32 -22.04 12.34 -9.00
N LYS A 33 -22.56 13.37 -8.34
CA LYS A 33 -22.54 14.76 -8.83
C LYS A 33 -21.13 15.36 -8.93
N SER A 34 -20.24 15.07 -7.98
CA SER A 34 -18.84 15.51 -8.02
C SER A 34 -17.98 14.69 -7.05
N PHE A 35 -16.64 14.81 -7.17
CA PHE A 35 -15.71 14.15 -6.26
C PHE A 35 -15.99 14.47 -4.77
N THR A 36 -16.33 15.72 -4.46
CA THR A 36 -16.67 16.12 -3.09
C THR A 36 -17.95 15.46 -2.58
N HIS A 37 -18.96 15.27 -3.45
CA HIS A 37 -20.18 14.57 -3.08
C HIS A 37 -19.90 13.10 -2.78
N LEU A 38 -19.10 12.43 -3.61
CA LEU A 38 -18.65 11.06 -3.37
C LEU A 38 -17.92 10.94 -2.03
N ILE A 39 -16.96 11.83 -1.76
CA ILE A 39 -16.24 11.86 -0.47
C ILE A 39 -17.22 12.01 0.69
N THR A 40 -18.17 12.94 0.59
CA THR A 40 -19.18 13.17 1.64
C THR A 40 -20.03 11.92 1.89
N VAL A 41 -20.40 11.19 0.83
CA VAL A 41 -21.14 9.92 0.95
C VAL A 41 -20.29 8.85 1.63
N LEU A 42 -19.02 8.69 1.23
CA LEU A 42 -18.11 7.72 1.85
C LEU A 42 -17.84 8.02 3.33
N GLU A 43 -17.71 9.29 3.70
CA GLU A 43 -17.52 9.68 5.10
C GLU A 43 -18.77 9.44 5.95
N ARG A 44 -19.96 9.73 5.39
CA ARG A 44 -21.23 9.58 6.11
C ARG A 44 -21.69 8.13 6.21
N TYR A 45 -21.53 7.36 5.14
CA TYR A 45 -22.08 6.02 5.00
C TYR A 45 -21.01 4.92 4.92
N GLY A 46 -19.73 5.25 5.08
CA GLY A 46 -18.64 4.27 5.03
C GLY A 46 -18.78 3.13 6.04
N GLN A 47 -19.33 3.38 7.22
CA GLN A 47 -19.61 2.32 8.20
C GLN A 47 -20.68 1.33 7.71
N ILE A 48 -21.65 1.80 6.94
CA ILE A 48 -22.66 0.93 6.32
C ILE A 48 -21.99 0.05 5.24
N ILE A 49 -21.15 0.66 4.41
CA ILE A 49 -20.37 -0.08 3.39
C ILE A 49 -19.47 -1.12 4.07
N ALA A 50 -18.78 -0.77 5.15
CA ALA A 50 -17.93 -1.69 5.89
C ALA A 50 -18.71 -2.86 6.52
N LYS A 51 -19.92 -2.63 7.03
CA LYS A 51 -20.81 -3.69 7.54
C LYS A 51 -21.28 -4.63 6.43
N LEU A 52 -21.59 -4.09 5.26
CA LEU A 52 -21.99 -4.87 4.08
C LEU A 52 -20.82 -5.64 3.46
N CYS A 53 -19.58 -5.18 3.69
CA CYS A 53 -18.36 -5.80 3.16
C CYS A 53 -17.40 -6.25 4.27
N PRO A 54 -17.79 -7.24 5.09
CA PRO A 54 -17.01 -7.63 6.27
C PRO A 54 -15.71 -8.36 5.93
N ASP A 55 -15.63 -9.03 4.78
CA ASP A 55 -14.48 -9.83 4.35
C ASP A 55 -14.00 -9.46 2.95
N GLN A 56 -12.93 -10.15 2.51
CA GLN A 56 -12.29 -9.89 1.23
C GLN A 56 -13.21 -10.18 0.03
N ASP A 57 -14.05 -11.21 0.10
CA ASP A 57 -14.90 -11.60 -1.03
C ASP A 57 -15.99 -10.53 -1.26
N HIS A 58 -16.59 -10.02 -0.19
CA HIS A 58 -17.53 -8.90 -0.29
C HIS A 58 -16.85 -7.60 -0.74
N GLN A 59 -15.58 -7.37 -0.35
CA GLN A 59 -14.80 -6.24 -0.88
C GLN A 59 -14.55 -6.35 -2.38
N VAL A 60 -14.37 -7.56 -2.92
CA VAL A 60 -14.26 -7.79 -4.37
C VAL A 60 -15.60 -7.47 -5.06
N LEU A 61 -16.73 -7.91 -4.49
CA LEU A 61 -18.05 -7.55 -5.00
C LEU A 61 -18.28 -6.04 -4.99
N LEU A 62 -17.86 -5.34 -3.92
CA LEU A 62 -17.90 -3.88 -3.87
C LEU A 62 -17.10 -3.23 -5.02
N LEU A 63 -15.91 -3.76 -5.33
CA LEU A 63 -15.08 -3.27 -6.43
C LEU A 63 -15.74 -3.51 -7.80
N ASP A 64 -16.44 -4.63 -7.96
CA ASP A 64 -17.25 -4.92 -9.15
C ASP A 64 -18.39 -3.90 -9.31
N GLU A 65 -19.15 -3.64 -8.24
CA GLU A 65 -20.25 -2.66 -8.27
C GLU A 65 -19.79 -1.24 -8.59
N VAL A 66 -18.68 -0.80 -7.97
CA VAL A 66 -18.08 0.51 -8.23
C VAL A 66 -17.61 0.63 -9.69
N SER A 67 -16.96 -0.42 -10.19
CA SER A 67 -16.46 -0.46 -11.57
C SER A 67 -17.58 -0.54 -12.59
N LEU A 68 -18.67 -1.25 -12.27
CA LEU A 68 -19.86 -1.34 -13.08
C LEU A 68 -20.57 0.02 -13.18
N TYR A 69 -20.74 0.71 -12.05
CA TYR A 69 -21.39 2.03 -12.01
C TYR A 69 -20.60 3.07 -12.82
N TRP A 70 -19.28 3.09 -12.66
CA TRP A 70 -18.38 4.04 -13.34
C TRP A 70 -17.73 3.48 -14.62
N LYS A 71 -18.33 2.48 -15.27
CA LYS A 71 -17.78 1.86 -16.48
C LYS A 71 -17.52 2.83 -17.64
N ASN A 72 -18.24 3.95 -17.68
CA ASN A 72 -18.06 5.00 -18.70
C ASN A 72 -17.19 6.18 -18.22
N ASN A 73 -16.74 6.16 -16.96
CA ASN A 73 -15.93 7.21 -16.36
C ASN A 73 -14.75 6.59 -15.59
N THR A 74 -13.68 6.30 -16.32
CA THR A 74 -12.48 5.62 -15.79
C THR A 74 -11.84 6.38 -14.65
N GLN A 75 -11.74 7.69 -14.79
CA GLN A 75 -11.15 8.57 -13.79
C GLN A 75 -11.95 8.51 -12.49
N MET A 76 -13.28 8.59 -12.56
CA MET A 76 -14.13 8.50 -11.38
C MET A 76 -14.06 7.11 -10.74
N ASN A 77 -13.97 6.04 -11.55
CA ASN A 77 -13.77 4.69 -11.02
C ASN A 77 -12.47 4.60 -10.18
N ALA A 78 -11.35 5.03 -10.77
CA ALA A 78 -10.05 5.01 -10.10
C ALA A 78 -10.03 5.88 -8.83
N ILE A 79 -10.64 7.07 -8.87
CA ILE A 79 -10.76 7.97 -7.72
C ILE A 79 -11.64 7.35 -6.62
N ALA A 80 -12.77 6.74 -6.99
CA ALA A 80 -13.67 6.13 -6.02
C ALA A 80 -12.98 4.99 -5.27
N ILE A 81 -12.30 4.10 -5.99
CA ILE A 81 -11.55 2.99 -5.40
C ILE A 81 -10.38 3.52 -4.54
N ASP A 82 -9.65 4.55 -4.99
CA ASP A 82 -8.59 5.14 -4.18
C ASP A 82 -9.10 5.75 -2.86
N ARG A 83 -10.26 6.40 -2.88
CA ARG A 83 -10.90 6.92 -1.67
C ARG A 83 -11.38 5.79 -0.77
N MET A 84 -12.00 4.75 -1.32
CA MET A 84 -12.41 3.57 -0.56
C MET A 84 -11.21 2.88 0.11
N MET A 85 -10.05 2.80 -0.56
CA MET A 85 -8.80 2.36 0.09
C MET A 85 -8.41 3.29 1.25
N GLY A 86 -8.47 4.61 1.03
CA GLY A 86 -8.13 5.61 2.04
C GLY A 86 -8.99 5.53 3.31
N TYR A 87 -10.29 5.25 3.14
CA TYR A 87 -11.23 5.02 4.24
C TYR A 87 -11.22 3.57 4.77
N ARG A 88 -10.31 2.71 4.28
CA ARG A 88 -10.17 1.30 4.66
C ARG A 88 -11.44 0.46 4.41
N LEU A 89 -12.23 0.84 3.40
CA LEU A 89 -13.41 0.08 2.97
C LEU A 89 -13.03 -1.09 2.06
N VAL A 90 -11.92 -0.97 1.34
CA VAL A 90 -11.33 -2.04 0.53
C VAL A 90 -9.87 -2.21 0.88
N SER A 91 -9.43 -3.47 0.97
CA SER A 91 -8.03 -3.83 1.21
C SER A 91 -7.24 -3.93 -0.09
N ASN A 92 -5.92 -3.73 -0.01
CA ASN A 92 -5.04 -3.90 -1.18
C ASN A 92 -5.07 -5.34 -1.71
N LEU A 93 -5.27 -6.33 -0.84
CA LEU A 93 -5.42 -7.73 -1.25
C LEU A 93 -6.73 -7.97 -2.01
N ALA A 94 -7.85 -7.35 -1.58
CA ALA A 94 -9.11 -7.40 -2.33
C ALA A 94 -8.95 -6.77 -3.72
N ILE A 95 -8.22 -5.65 -3.83
CA ILE A 95 -7.91 -5.04 -5.13
C ILE A 95 -7.10 -5.98 -6.00
N VAL A 96 -6.08 -6.66 -5.46
CA VAL A 96 -5.35 -7.69 -6.22
C VAL A 96 -6.28 -8.82 -6.65
N CYS A 97 -7.18 -9.32 -5.78
CA CYS A 97 -8.17 -10.33 -6.19
C CYS A 97 -9.06 -9.84 -7.33
N TRP A 98 -9.58 -8.61 -7.22
CA TRP A 98 -10.45 -8.02 -8.22
C TRP A 98 -9.75 -7.77 -9.55
N VAL A 99 -8.53 -7.24 -9.56
CA VAL A 99 -7.75 -7.01 -10.79
C VAL A 99 -7.50 -8.32 -11.53
N PHE A 100 -7.27 -9.41 -10.81
CA PHE A 100 -7.06 -10.73 -11.40
C PHE A 100 -8.35 -11.57 -11.49
N SER A 101 -9.53 -10.94 -11.42
CA SER A 101 -10.80 -11.61 -11.70
C SER A 101 -10.86 -12.04 -13.18
N PRO A 102 -11.58 -13.11 -13.53
CA PRO A 102 -11.67 -13.58 -14.91
C PRO A 102 -12.06 -12.49 -15.91
N HIS A 103 -13.03 -11.64 -15.53
CA HIS A 103 -13.52 -10.53 -16.34
C HIS A 103 -12.42 -9.50 -16.65
N ASN A 104 -11.60 -9.14 -15.66
CA ASN A 104 -10.54 -8.15 -15.83
C ASN A 104 -9.33 -8.75 -16.55
N VAL A 105 -8.98 -10.00 -16.22
CA VAL A 105 -7.89 -10.75 -16.86
C VAL A 105 -8.08 -10.81 -18.36
N GLU A 106 -9.30 -11.09 -18.84
CA GLU A 106 -9.61 -11.11 -20.28
C GLU A 106 -9.36 -9.77 -20.99
N GLN A 107 -9.25 -8.66 -20.25
CA GLN A 107 -9.15 -7.31 -20.81
C GLN A 107 -7.78 -6.66 -20.60
N PHE A 108 -6.78 -7.37 -20.07
CA PHE A 108 -5.48 -6.79 -19.76
C PHE A 108 -4.76 -6.15 -20.96
N HIS A 109 -4.97 -6.63 -22.18
CA HIS A 109 -4.38 -6.05 -23.41
C HIS A 109 -5.16 -4.87 -24.00
N ILE A 110 -6.41 -4.66 -23.58
CA ILE A 110 -7.33 -3.69 -24.17
C ILE A 110 -7.76 -2.59 -23.20
N SER A 111 -7.56 -2.78 -21.89
CA SER A 111 -7.97 -1.82 -20.86
C SER A 111 -6.86 -1.60 -19.84
N ASP A 112 -6.47 -0.34 -19.65
CA ASP A 112 -5.49 0.03 -18.61
C ASP A 112 -6.12 0.18 -17.22
N ARG A 113 -7.46 0.13 -17.11
CA ARG A 113 -8.18 0.48 -15.87
C ARG A 113 -7.79 -0.41 -14.68
N PRO A 114 -7.73 -1.76 -14.81
CA PRO A 114 -7.32 -2.61 -13.69
C PRO A 114 -5.86 -2.34 -13.28
N TRP A 115 -5.00 -2.04 -14.24
CA TRP A 115 -3.59 -1.73 -14.00
C TRP A 115 -3.39 -0.38 -13.30
N GLU A 116 -4.18 0.64 -13.65
CA GLU A 116 -4.17 1.94 -12.95
C GLU A 116 -4.56 1.77 -11.48
N ILE A 117 -5.64 1.05 -11.20
CA ILE A 117 -6.11 0.79 -9.84
C ILE A 117 -5.07 -0.02 -9.05
N LEU A 118 -4.46 -1.04 -9.67
CA LEU A 118 -3.40 -1.82 -9.06
C LEU A 118 -2.17 -0.96 -8.73
N ARG A 119 -1.73 -0.10 -9.66
CA ARG A 119 -0.64 0.84 -9.45
C ARG A 119 -0.93 1.76 -8.27
N ASN A 120 -2.14 2.28 -8.16
CA ASN A 120 -2.53 3.14 -7.04
C ASN A 120 -2.43 2.41 -5.70
N ALA A 121 -2.89 1.16 -5.62
CA ALA A 121 -2.78 0.35 -4.40
C ALA A 121 -1.32 0.07 -3.99
N ILE A 122 -0.46 -0.30 -4.95
CA ILE A 122 0.96 -0.55 -4.68
C ILE A 122 1.68 0.75 -4.31
N ASN A 123 1.47 1.84 -5.05
CA ASN A 123 2.04 3.15 -4.76
C ASN A 123 1.67 3.65 -3.37
N LYS A 124 0.42 3.46 -2.94
CA LYS A 124 -0.03 3.89 -1.61
C LYS A 124 0.70 3.13 -0.50
N THR A 125 0.92 1.83 -0.69
CA THR A 125 1.70 0.99 0.22
C THR A 125 3.17 1.42 0.26
N TYR A 126 3.78 1.60 -0.91
CA TYR A 126 5.15 2.04 -1.06
C TYR A 126 5.39 3.42 -0.43
N ASN A 127 4.52 4.39 -0.71
CA ASN A 127 4.64 5.75 -0.19
C ASN A 127 4.55 5.78 1.33
N ARG A 128 3.63 5.01 1.94
CA ARG A 128 3.55 4.85 3.40
C ARG A 128 4.88 4.38 4.00
N ILE A 129 5.54 3.40 3.38
CA ILE A 129 6.85 2.90 3.84
C ILE A 129 7.93 3.96 3.65
N SER A 130 8.01 4.56 2.45
CA SER A 130 8.96 5.62 2.12
C SER A 130 8.87 6.78 3.12
N ASP A 131 7.66 7.24 3.42
CA ASP A 131 7.43 8.39 4.28
C ASP A 131 7.77 8.07 5.74
N LEU A 132 7.41 6.89 6.24
CA LEU A 132 7.84 6.42 7.57
C LEU A 132 9.37 6.35 7.67
N ARG A 133 10.07 5.83 6.65
CA ARG A 133 11.55 5.79 6.64
C ARG A 133 12.16 7.20 6.67
N LYS A 134 11.59 8.16 5.92
CA LYS A 134 12.04 9.56 5.92
C LYS A 134 11.81 10.24 7.26
N GLU A 135 10.64 10.02 7.88
CA GLU A 135 10.31 10.53 9.21
C GLU A 135 11.28 9.99 10.27
N ILE A 136 11.52 8.66 10.30
CA ILE A 136 12.47 8.03 11.23
C ILE A 136 13.89 8.59 11.03
N LEU A 137 14.34 8.73 9.77
CA LEU A 137 15.64 9.34 9.48
C LEU A 137 15.73 10.78 10.00
N SER A 138 14.67 11.58 9.84
CA SER A 138 14.61 12.94 10.34
C SER A 138 14.68 12.99 11.87
N LEU A 139 13.92 12.13 12.55
CA LEU A 139 13.92 12.06 14.01
C LEU A 139 15.29 11.64 14.56
N ARG A 140 15.94 10.64 13.95
CA ARG A 140 17.29 10.20 14.34
C ARG A 140 18.33 11.31 14.20
N LYS A 141 18.22 12.17 13.18
CA LYS A 141 19.08 13.36 13.07
C LYS A 141 18.86 14.35 14.22
N SER A 142 17.61 14.54 14.65
CA SER A 142 17.29 15.39 15.80
C SER A 142 17.85 14.81 17.10
N VAL A 143 17.79 13.49 17.29
CA VAL A 143 18.39 12.80 18.45
C VAL A 143 19.89 13.06 18.51
N LEU A 144 20.62 12.87 17.41
CA LEU A 144 22.07 13.13 17.35
C LEU A 144 22.44 14.59 17.72
N LEU A 145 21.59 15.56 17.37
CA LEU A 145 21.80 16.96 17.76
C LEU A 145 21.55 17.19 19.26
N ALA A 146 20.52 16.56 19.81
CA ALA A 146 20.20 16.63 21.24
C ALA A 146 21.29 15.95 22.11
N GLU A 147 21.78 14.78 21.68
CA GLU A 147 22.90 14.07 22.31
C GLU A 147 24.16 14.93 22.32
N LYS A 148 24.52 15.53 21.18
CA LYS A 148 25.68 16.42 21.11
C LYS A 148 25.57 17.63 22.05
N ALA A 149 24.37 18.22 22.18
CA ALA A 149 24.16 19.32 23.12
C ALA A 149 24.36 18.88 24.59
N LYS A 150 24.02 17.63 24.91
CA LYS A 150 24.25 17.03 26.23
C LYS A 150 25.74 16.76 26.46
N GLU A 151 26.45 16.18 25.49
CA GLU A 151 27.90 15.98 25.56
C GLU A 151 28.67 17.31 25.73
N GLU A 152 28.22 18.38 25.06
CA GLU A 152 28.79 19.73 25.23
C GLU A 152 28.62 20.27 26.66
N LEU A 153 27.50 19.97 27.34
CA LEU A 153 27.35 20.28 28.76
C LEU A 153 28.32 19.45 29.60
N GLU A 154 28.35 18.13 29.41
CA GLU A 154 29.20 17.22 30.21
C GLU A 154 30.69 17.60 30.08
N ALA A 155 31.14 17.95 28.87
CA ALA A 155 32.49 18.44 28.62
C ALA A 155 32.77 19.82 29.25
N ALA A 156 31.76 20.68 29.40
CA ALA A 156 31.87 21.94 30.11
C ALA A 156 31.98 21.73 31.63
N GLU A 157 31.21 20.79 32.18
CA GLU A 157 31.27 20.40 33.60
C GLU A 157 32.61 19.76 33.97
N SER A 158 33.14 18.84 33.15
CA SER A 158 34.42 18.17 33.44
C SER A 158 35.63 19.13 33.45
N ARG A 159 35.57 20.23 32.69
CA ARG A 159 36.62 21.28 32.70
C ARG A 159 36.64 22.08 34.01
N LEU A 160 35.58 22.05 34.81
CA LEU A 160 35.52 22.69 36.12
C LEU A 160 36.02 21.78 37.25
N GLU A 161 36.02 20.47 37.06
CA GLU A 161 36.41 19.48 38.10
C GLU A 161 37.94 19.27 38.19
N VAL A 162 38.73 19.66 37.19
CA VAL A 162 40.20 19.59 37.25
C VAL A 162 40.74 20.72 38.15
N VAL A 163 40.94 20.41 39.43
CA VAL A 163 41.62 21.27 40.41
C VAL A 163 42.94 20.60 40.82
N ASP A 164 44.04 21.07 40.21
CA ASP A 164 45.42 20.75 40.63
C ASP A 164 46.31 22.03 40.60
N GLY A 165 45.81 23.09 41.25
CA GLY A 165 46.64 24.20 41.73
C GLY A 165 47.08 25.29 40.73
N GLN A 166 46.65 25.31 39.47
CA GLN A 166 46.92 26.42 38.55
C GLN A 166 45.66 26.97 37.86
N PRO A 167 45.59 28.31 37.61
CA PRO A 167 44.34 28.96 37.26
C PRO A 167 43.96 28.68 35.80
N VAL A 168 42.98 27.83 35.58
CA VAL A 168 42.32 27.69 34.27
C VAL A 168 40.99 28.43 34.32
N GLN A 169 40.69 29.18 33.26
CA GLN A 169 39.55 30.10 33.14
C GLN A 169 38.26 29.47 33.67
N ALA A 170 37.84 29.89 34.86
CA ALA A 170 36.58 29.45 35.47
C ALA A 170 35.42 29.84 34.54
N GLU A 171 34.72 28.85 33.99
CA GLU A 171 33.45 29.11 33.33
C GLU A 171 32.50 29.77 34.33
N LYS A 172 31.89 30.90 33.92
CA LYS A 172 31.05 31.69 34.83
C LYS A 172 29.89 30.83 35.35
N PRO A 173 29.61 30.77 36.66
CA PRO A 173 28.58 29.90 37.24
C PRO A 173 27.16 30.15 36.69
N VAL A 174 26.89 31.36 36.20
CA VAL A 174 25.64 31.70 35.48
C VAL A 174 25.51 30.96 34.15
N ARG A 175 26.62 30.78 33.41
CA ARG A 175 26.65 30.04 32.14
C ARG A 175 26.38 28.56 32.40
N LEU A 176 26.98 27.99 33.45
CA LEU A 176 26.76 26.59 33.82
C LEU A 176 25.29 26.31 34.20
N LYS A 177 24.69 27.17 35.03
CA LYS A 177 23.26 27.03 35.41
C LYS A 177 22.32 27.10 34.20
N ARG A 178 22.65 27.92 33.20
CA ARG A 178 21.92 27.97 31.92
C ARG A 178 22.11 26.68 31.13
N LEU A 179 23.35 26.20 30.98
CA LEU A 179 23.64 24.95 30.25
C LEU A 179 22.93 23.75 30.90
N LYS A 180 22.90 23.67 32.24
CA LYS A 180 22.11 22.66 32.97
C LYS A 180 20.63 22.68 32.61
N GLY A 181 20.00 23.86 32.63
CA GLY A 181 18.59 23.98 32.23
C GLY A 181 18.34 23.68 30.75
N TYR A 182 19.32 23.91 29.87
CA TYR A 182 19.24 23.49 28.46
C TYR A 182 19.37 21.98 28.30
N ALA A 183 20.28 21.34 29.04
CA ALA A 183 20.46 19.89 28.94
C ALA A 183 19.32 19.10 29.59
N GLU A 184 18.71 19.61 30.66
CA GLU A 184 17.52 19.00 31.25
C GLU A 184 16.37 18.99 30.24
N LYS A 185 16.13 20.12 29.56
CA LYS A 185 15.18 20.18 28.45
C LYS A 185 15.56 19.29 27.27
N ALA A 186 16.83 19.28 26.87
CA ALA A 186 17.31 18.42 25.79
C ALA A 186 17.17 16.94 26.13
N LYS A 187 17.27 16.56 27.41
CA LYS A 187 17.03 15.20 27.89
C LYS A 187 15.56 14.81 27.76
N ASP A 188 14.65 15.68 28.20
CA ASP A 188 13.20 15.44 28.04
C ASP A 188 12.83 15.35 26.54
N GLU A 189 13.37 16.25 25.71
CA GLU A 189 13.21 16.21 24.25
C GLU A 189 13.78 14.94 23.63
N LEU A 190 14.94 14.46 24.10
CA LEU A 190 15.55 13.22 23.64
C LEU A 190 14.66 12.01 23.95
N THR A 191 14.14 11.92 25.18
CA THR A 191 13.21 10.83 25.53
C THR A 191 11.95 10.85 24.66
N ALA A 192 11.37 12.03 24.39
CA ALA A 192 10.20 12.15 23.51
C ALA A 192 10.51 11.78 22.05
N LEU A 193 11.72 12.11 21.57
CA LEU A 193 12.18 11.73 20.23
C LEU A 193 12.40 10.23 20.10
N GLU A 194 12.99 9.58 21.12
CA GLU A 194 13.19 8.13 21.17
C GLU A 194 11.86 7.37 21.17
N GLU A 195 10.90 7.77 22.00
CA GLU A 195 9.55 7.19 22.02
C GLU A 195 8.85 7.34 20.65
N SER A 196 9.02 8.49 20.00
CA SER A 196 8.47 8.74 18.66
C SER A 196 9.13 7.85 17.60
N ILE A 197 10.45 7.64 17.67
CA ILE A 197 11.18 6.72 16.79
C ILE A 197 10.66 5.30 16.98
N GLU A 198 10.56 4.81 18.22
CA GLU A 198 10.06 3.47 18.52
C GLU A 198 8.65 3.25 17.96
N ALA A 199 7.74 4.20 18.18
CA ALA A 199 6.38 4.13 17.64
C ALA A 199 6.35 4.09 16.10
N LYS A 200 7.20 4.86 15.43
CA LYS A 200 7.31 4.91 13.97
C LYS A 200 7.97 3.66 13.41
N GLU A 201 8.96 3.08 14.10
CA GLU A 201 9.57 1.80 13.74
C GLU A 201 8.57 0.65 13.84
N ALA A 202 7.71 0.63 14.87
CA ALA A 202 6.63 -0.35 14.97
C ALA A 202 5.58 -0.19 13.84
N LEU A 203 5.29 1.04 13.41
CA LEU A 203 4.44 1.30 12.24
C LEU A 203 5.11 0.84 10.93
N LEU A 204 6.41 1.08 10.79
CA LEU A 204 7.19 0.68 9.63
C LEU A 204 7.27 -0.85 9.52
N ALA A 205 7.54 -1.55 10.62
CA ALA A 205 7.59 -3.01 10.64
C ALA A 205 6.27 -3.64 10.16
N ARG A 206 5.12 -3.13 10.64
CA ARG A 206 3.80 -3.55 10.17
C ARG A 206 3.58 -3.23 8.69
N ALA A 207 3.97 -2.04 8.24
CA ALA A 207 3.85 -1.64 6.83
C ALA A 207 4.68 -2.52 5.90
N VAL A 208 5.90 -2.89 6.30
CA VAL A 208 6.78 -3.79 5.55
C VAL A 208 6.18 -5.18 5.46
N GLU A 209 5.63 -5.74 6.55
CA GLU A 209 5.00 -7.07 6.49
C GLU A 209 3.72 -7.07 5.63
N GLU A 210 2.90 -6.01 5.71
CA GLU A 210 1.75 -5.84 4.81
C GLU A 210 2.19 -5.73 3.35
N SER A 211 3.27 -5.00 3.06
CA SER A 211 3.85 -4.86 1.72
C SER A 211 4.37 -6.20 1.18
N LYS A 212 5.07 -6.97 2.02
CA LYS A 212 5.53 -8.32 1.70
C LYS A 212 4.36 -9.23 1.35
N ALA A 213 3.32 -9.26 2.20
CA ALA A 213 2.13 -10.06 1.94
C ALA A 213 1.46 -9.67 0.61
N LEU A 214 1.36 -8.36 0.33
CA LEU A 214 0.83 -7.84 -0.92
C LEU A 214 1.65 -8.29 -2.14
N PHE A 215 2.98 -8.13 -2.12
CA PHE A 215 3.82 -8.54 -3.25
C PHE A 215 3.81 -10.05 -3.46
N VAL A 216 3.95 -10.86 -2.40
CA VAL A 216 3.85 -12.33 -2.51
C VAL A 216 2.52 -12.73 -3.13
N PHE A 217 1.41 -12.12 -2.69
CA PHE A 217 0.10 -12.40 -3.25
C PHE A 217 -0.04 -11.97 -4.71
N LEU A 218 0.43 -10.76 -5.05
CA LEU A 218 0.43 -10.22 -6.40
C LEU A 218 1.19 -11.13 -7.38
N TYR A 219 2.41 -11.53 -7.02
CA TYR A 219 3.22 -12.40 -7.86
C TYR A 219 2.64 -13.81 -7.99
N LYS A 220 1.97 -14.35 -6.95
CA LYS A 220 1.18 -15.58 -7.06
C LYS A 220 0.05 -15.45 -8.08
N ARG A 221 -0.66 -14.32 -8.10
CA ARG A 221 -1.72 -14.05 -9.09
C ARG A 221 -1.17 -13.96 -10.50
N PHE A 222 -0.07 -13.20 -10.71
CA PHE A 222 0.62 -13.18 -12.00
C PHE A 222 1.02 -14.57 -12.47
N ARG A 223 1.66 -15.37 -11.60
CA ARG A 223 2.06 -16.74 -11.91
C ARG A 223 0.87 -17.60 -12.34
N SER A 224 -0.26 -17.52 -11.62
CA SER A 224 -1.46 -18.31 -11.95
C SER A 224 -1.94 -18.02 -13.36
N VAL A 225 -2.18 -16.73 -13.65
CA VAL A 225 -2.76 -16.34 -14.94
C VAL A 225 -1.78 -16.53 -16.09
N LEU A 226 -0.49 -16.28 -15.88
CA LEU A 226 0.54 -16.57 -16.88
C LEU A 226 0.68 -18.07 -17.15
N ARG A 227 0.58 -18.94 -16.13
CA ARG A 227 0.65 -20.40 -16.33
C ARG A 227 -0.53 -20.94 -17.13
N GLU A 228 -1.71 -20.35 -16.99
CA GLU A 228 -2.92 -20.74 -17.72
C GLU A 228 -2.89 -20.29 -19.20
N ARG A 229 -2.22 -19.16 -19.50
CA ARG A 229 -2.27 -18.51 -20.82
C ARG A 229 -0.97 -18.54 -21.62
N LEU A 230 0.17 -18.86 -21.02
CA LEU A 230 1.40 -19.06 -21.78
C LEU A 230 1.33 -20.40 -22.52
N PRO A 231 1.67 -20.45 -23.81
CA PRO A 231 1.84 -21.72 -24.51
C PRO A 231 2.82 -22.61 -23.72
N PRO A 232 2.61 -23.93 -23.65
CA PRO A 232 3.68 -24.82 -23.24
C PRO A 232 4.87 -24.54 -24.16
N MET A 233 6.06 -24.27 -23.61
CA MET A 233 7.27 -24.17 -24.42
C MET A 233 7.39 -25.46 -25.24
N SER A 234 7.03 -25.40 -26.51
CA SER A 234 7.21 -26.51 -27.43
C SER A 234 8.70 -26.55 -27.79
N MET A 235 9.48 -27.32 -27.03
CA MET A 235 10.54 -28.08 -27.68
C MET A 235 9.83 -29.16 -28.47
N ASP A 236 9.61 -28.85 -29.75
CA ASP A 236 9.67 -29.78 -30.88
C ASP A 236 9.03 -29.05 -32.06
N ALA A 237 9.91 -28.56 -32.93
CA ALA A 237 9.53 -28.29 -34.30
C ALA A 237 9.27 -29.65 -34.95
N ASP A 238 8.01 -29.96 -35.23
CA ASP A 238 7.65 -30.61 -36.48
C ASP A 238 6.18 -30.37 -36.80
N SER A 239 5.98 -30.09 -38.08
CA SER A 239 4.74 -29.77 -38.76
C SER A 239 3.61 -30.77 -38.45
N ASP A 240 2.39 -30.28 -38.18
CA ASP A 240 1.34 -30.42 -39.19
C ASP A 240 0.09 -29.57 -38.92
N SER A 241 -0.56 -29.24 -40.03
CA SER A 241 -1.76 -28.43 -40.20
C SER A 241 -2.84 -28.51 -39.10
N SER A 242 -3.12 -27.37 -38.48
CA SER A 242 -4.48 -27.03 -38.04
C SER A 242 -4.69 -25.53 -38.24
N GLN A 243 -5.82 -25.17 -38.87
CA GLN A 243 -6.29 -23.80 -38.98
C GLN A 243 -6.62 -23.26 -37.58
N PHE A 244 -5.60 -22.89 -36.81
CA PHE A 244 -5.77 -22.09 -35.60
C PHE A 244 -5.77 -20.62 -36.01
N ASN A 245 -6.95 -20.04 -35.83
CA ASN A 245 -7.37 -18.67 -36.06
C ASN A 245 -6.22 -17.64 -35.89
N GLY A 246 -5.64 -17.14 -36.98
CA GLY A 246 -4.51 -16.19 -36.94
C GLY A 246 -4.77 -14.89 -36.17
N TYR A 247 -6.03 -14.55 -35.90
CA TYR A 247 -6.43 -13.43 -35.03
C TYR A 247 -6.22 -13.72 -33.54
N SER A 248 -6.44 -14.97 -33.11
CA SER A 248 -6.32 -15.38 -31.70
C SER A 248 -4.87 -15.46 -31.20
N ILE A 249 -3.94 -15.79 -32.10
CA ILE A 249 -2.50 -15.83 -31.81
C ILE A 249 -2.00 -14.42 -31.49
N GLY A 250 -2.39 -13.41 -32.27
CA GLY A 250 -1.99 -12.02 -32.04
C GLY A 250 -2.59 -11.43 -30.76
N GLU A 251 -3.85 -11.75 -30.44
CA GLU A 251 -4.49 -11.29 -29.21
C GLU A 251 -3.84 -11.91 -27.96
N GLN A 252 -3.59 -13.22 -27.97
CA GLN A 252 -2.93 -13.91 -26.86
C GLN A 252 -1.48 -13.44 -26.68
N GLU A 253 -0.75 -13.21 -27.77
CA GLU A 253 0.60 -12.63 -27.71
C GLU A 253 0.58 -11.22 -27.12
N GLN A 254 -0.34 -10.35 -27.57
CA GLN A 254 -0.49 -9.00 -27.04
C GLN A 254 -0.86 -9.00 -25.54
N TRP A 255 -1.74 -9.91 -25.13
CA TRP A 255 -2.08 -10.15 -23.73
C TRP A 255 -0.85 -10.55 -22.91
N CYS A 256 -0.03 -11.47 -23.43
CA CYS A 256 1.20 -11.90 -22.76
C CYS A 256 2.21 -10.75 -22.64
N LEU A 257 2.45 -10.02 -23.73
CA LEU A 257 3.37 -8.87 -23.76
C LEU A 257 2.94 -7.78 -22.79
N CYS A 258 1.65 -7.44 -22.74
CA CYS A 258 1.11 -6.46 -21.80
C CYS A 258 1.31 -6.90 -20.35
N THR A 259 0.91 -8.13 -20.03
CA THR A 259 0.98 -8.68 -18.68
C THR A 259 2.43 -8.80 -18.19
N LEU A 260 3.34 -9.34 -19.02
CA LEU A 260 4.76 -9.41 -18.71
C LEU A 260 5.41 -8.03 -18.62
N GLY A 261 4.94 -7.07 -19.44
CA GLY A 261 5.31 -5.66 -19.35
C GLY A 261 5.01 -5.09 -17.96
N TYR A 262 3.83 -5.37 -17.40
CA TYR A 262 3.46 -4.96 -16.04
C TYR A 262 4.26 -5.67 -14.96
N VAL A 263 4.49 -6.99 -15.09
CA VAL A 263 5.38 -7.73 -14.18
C VAL A 263 6.77 -7.07 -14.14
N LYS A 264 7.34 -6.76 -15.30
CA LYS A 264 8.65 -6.09 -15.42
C LYS A 264 8.61 -4.68 -14.83
N ALA A 265 7.57 -3.90 -15.10
CA ALA A 265 7.42 -2.54 -14.60
C ALA A 265 7.35 -2.51 -13.06
N PHE A 266 6.50 -3.34 -12.45
CA PHE A 266 6.38 -3.42 -10.99
C PHE A 266 7.65 -3.95 -10.34
N SER A 267 8.27 -4.98 -10.91
CA SER A 267 9.54 -5.51 -10.40
C SER A 267 10.63 -4.46 -10.36
N ARG A 268 10.70 -3.59 -11.38
CA ARG A 268 11.68 -2.50 -11.46
C ARG A 268 11.34 -1.35 -10.51
N GLN A 269 10.08 -0.90 -10.54
CA GLN A 269 9.66 0.29 -9.80
C GLN A 269 9.71 0.08 -8.28
N TYR A 270 9.37 -1.11 -7.80
CA TYR A 270 9.30 -1.43 -6.38
C TYR A 270 10.40 -2.39 -5.93
N ALA A 271 11.52 -2.42 -6.66
CA ALA A 271 12.63 -3.33 -6.40
C ALA A 271 13.12 -3.27 -4.95
N SER A 272 13.17 -2.08 -4.33
CA SER A 272 13.60 -1.90 -2.94
C SER A 272 12.71 -2.62 -1.92
N GLU A 273 11.43 -2.80 -2.23
CA GLU A 273 10.47 -3.49 -1.34
C GLU A 273 10.31 -4.97 -1.68
N ILE A 274 10.61 -5.35 -2.93
CA ILE A 274 10.50 -6.73 -3.41
C ILE A 274 11.75 -7.53 -3.05
N TRP A 275 12.93 -6.96 -3.28
CA TRP A 275 14.23 -7.64 -3.12
C TRP A 275 14.47 -8.24 -1.73
N PRO A 276 14.10 -7.58 -0.61
CA PRO A 276 14.25 -8.16 0.73
C PRO A 276 13.47 -9.47 0.95
N HIS A 277 12.58 -9.84 0.03
CA HIS A 277 11.71 -11.01 0.13
C HIS A 277 11.86 -11.95 -1.08
N ILE A 278 12.96 -11.81 -1.84
CA ILE A 278 13.19 -12.59 -3.07
C ILE A 278 13.20 -14.10 -2.81
N ASP A 279 13.79 -14.57 -1.71
CA ASP A 279 13.82 -16.01 -1.37
C ASP A 279 12.39 -16.58 -1.15
N THR A 280 11.50 -15.76 -0.59
CA THR A 280 10.08 -16.13 -0.42
C THR A 280 9.38 -16.19 -1.77
N LEU A 281 9.69 -15.26 -2.67
CA LEU A 281 9.15 -15.24 -4.01
C LEU A 281 9.70 -16.40 -4.86
N ASP A 282 10.98 -16.72 -4.76
CA ASP A 282 11.61 -17.84 -5.48
C ASP A 282 11.02 -19.18 -5.05
N SER A 283 10.87 -19.40 -3.75
CA SER A 283 10.31 -20.64 -3.21
C SER A 283 8.81 -20.80 -3.48
N GLN A 284 8.02 -19.72 -3.34
CA GLN A 284 6.55 -19.80 -3.41
C GLN A 284 5.97 -19.46 -4.79
N VAL A 285 6.71 -18.70 -5.60
CA VAL A 285 6.21 -18.15 -6.86
C VAL A 285 7.07 -18.57 -8.05
N PHE A 286 8.36 -18.25 -8.06
CA PHE A 286 9.27 -18.51 -9.17
C PHE A 286 9.84 -19.93 -9.09
N HIS A 287 8.98 -20.93 -9.27
CA HIS A 287 9.40 -22.32 -9.45
C HIS A 287 10.36 -22.43 -10.65
N PRO A 288 11.34 -23.36 -10.69
CA PRO A 288 12.40 -23.51 -11.72
C PRO A 288 11.96 -23.56 -13.19
N LEU A 289 10.66 -23.58 -13.50
CA LEU A 289 10.13 -23.39 -14.85
C LEU A 289 10.19 -21.93 -15.31
N PHE A 290 10.21 -20.95 -14.41
CA PHE A 290 10.37 -19.51 -14.73
C PHE A 290 11.82 -19.10 -15.01
N GLN A 291 12.81 -19.87 -14.53
CA GLN A 291 14.24 -19.59 -14.77
C GLN A 291 14.72 -20.02 -16.16
N ARG A 292 13.88 -20.71 -16.93
CA ARG A 292 14.20 -21.18 -18.29
C ARG A 292 13.46 -20.41 -19.39
N ALA A 293 12.70 -19.37 -19.05
CA ALA A 293 12.02 -18.48 -20.00
C ALA A 293 12.85 -17.23 -20.30
#